data_AF-A0A2N5RX34-F1
#
_entry.id   AF-A0A2N5RX34-F1
#
_cell.length_a   1.000
_cell.length_b   1.000
_cell.length_c   1.000
_cell.angle_alpha   90.00
_cell.angle_beta   90.00
_cell.angle_gamma   90.00
#
_symmetry.space_group_name_H-M   'P 1'
#
loop_
_entity.id
_entity.type
_entity.pdbx_description
1 polymer ?
#
loop_
_entity_poly.entity_id
_entity_poly.type
_entity_poly.pdbx_seq_one_letter_code
_entity_poly.pdbx_strand_id
1 'polypeptide(L)'
;MSVSVAQQLADLIVKAVKDIKADTAAQIPEGKTTDVNLPTVATEEHVEMTPARRAALRTLKGTTHQLLATLMPVDLQIRDLHSSYLQTVALDVVTRAGSQT
;
A
#
# COMPACT_ATOMS: atom_id res chain seq x y z
N MET A 1 -5.57 30.45 -5.03
CA MET A 1 -4.32 29.80 -4.62
C MET A 1 -4.22 28.48 -5.37
N SER A 2 -3.10 28.20 -6.05
CA SER A 2 -2.89 26.90 -6.69
C SER A 2 -2.82 25.82 -5.62
N VAL A 3 -3.56 24.73 -5.80
CA VAL A 3 -3.51 23.57 -4.89
C VAL A 3 -2.10 22.98 -4.94
N SER A 4 -1.45 22.83 -3.80
CA SER A 4 -0.10 22.27 -3.72
C SER A 4 -0.07 20.84 -4.27
N VAL A 5 1.07 20.43 -4.83
CA VAL A 5 1.24 19.06 -5.36
C VAL A 5 0.96 18.02 -4.28
N ALA A 6 1.39 18.27 -3.04
CA ALA A 6 1.11 17.40 -1.90
C ALA A 6 -0.39 17.23 -1.62
N GLN A 7 -1.17 18.32 -1.73
CA GLN A 7 -2.62 18.25 -1.54
C GLN A 7 -3.30 17.46 -2.66
N GLN A 8 -2.88 17.65 -3.91
CA GLN A 8 -3.40 16.86 -5.05
C GLN A 8 -3.11 15.36 -4.89
N LEU A 9 -1.93 15.01 -4.39
CA LEU A 9 -1.57 13.62 -4.08
C LEU A 9 -2.42 13.05 -2.93
N ALA A 10 -2.68 13.83 -1.87
CA ALA A 10 -3.56 13.41 -0.79
C ALA A 10 -5.00 13.13 -1.28
N ASP A 11 -5.52 13.97 -2.17
CA ASP A 11 -6.86 13.80 -2.73
C ASP A 11 -6.95 12.52 -3.60
N LEU A 12 -5.89 12.21 -4.36
CA LEU A 12 -5.78 10.99 -5.15
C LEU A 12 -5.72 9.73 -4.27
N ILE A 13 -5.05 9.79 -3.11
CA ILE A 13 -5.05 8.69 -2.13
C ILE A 13 -6.47 8.45 -1.60
N VAL A 14 -7.16 9.50 -1.18
CA VAL A 14 -8.54 9.41 -0.68
C VAL A 14 -9.46 8.81 -1.74
N LYS A 15 -9.32 9.23 -3.00
CA LYS A 15 -10.08 8.66 -4.11
C LYS A 15 -9.80 7.17 -4.28
N ALA A 16 -8.53 6.76 -4.33
CA ALA A 16 -8.16 5.36 -4.50
C ALA A 16 -8.70 4.46 -3.38
N VAL A 17 -8.70 4.95 -2.13
CA VAL A 17 -9.31 4.23 -0.99
C VAL A 17 -10.82 4.08 -1.17
N LYS A 18 -11.52 5.13 -1.63
CA LYS A 18 -12.96 5.06 -1.91
C LYS A 18 -13.27 4.05 -3.03
N ASP A 19 -12.48 4.05 -4.09
CA ASP A 19 -12.65 3.13 -5.22
C ASP A 19 -12.46 1.67 -4.78
N ILE A 20 -11.47 1.37 -3.94
CA ILE A 20 -11.26 0.02 -3.37
C ILE A 20 -12.44 -0.38 -2.45
N LYS A 21 -12.93 0.54 -1.62
CA LYS A 21 -14.09 0.27 -0.75
C LYS A 21 -15.35 -0.01 -1.58
N ALA A 22 -15.60 0.75 -2.63
CA ALA A 22 -16.74 0.56 -3.52
C ALA A 22 -16.66 -0.79 -4.25
N ASP A 23 -15.48 -1.13 -4.80
CA ASP A 23 -15.25 -2.42 -5.45
C ASP A 23 -15.41 -3.59 -4.47
N THR A 24 -14.92 -3.45 -3.23
CA THR A 24 -15.11 -4.47 -2.18
C THR A 24 -16.57 -4.66 -1.82
N ALA A 25 -17.33 -3.57 -1.62
CA ALA A 25 -18.75 -3.64 -1.30
C ALA A 25 -19.60 -4.24 -2.44
N ALA A 26 -19.19 -4.04 -3.70
CA ALA A 26 -19.86 -4.65 -4.85
C ALA A 26 -19.68 -6.17 -4.89
N GLN A 27 -18.53 -6.68 -4.44
CA GLN A 27 -18.23 -8.11 -4.44
C GLN A 27 -18.69 -8.81 -3.14
N ILE A 28 -18.62 -8.11 -2.01
CA ILE A 28 -19.03 -8.60 -0.70
C ILE A 28 -19.93 -7.53 -0.06
N PRO A 29 -21.25 -7.58 -0.29
CA PRO A 29 -22.20 -6.59 0.23
C PRO A 29 -22.23 -6.46 1.76
N GLU A 30 -21.85 -7.51 2.49
CA GLU A 30 -21.71 -7.53 3.95
C GLU A 30 -20.24 -7.41 4.42
N GLY A 31 -19.30 -7.31 3.49
CA GLY A 31 -17.87 -7.26 3.76
C GLY A 31 -17.47 -5.92 4.33
N LYS A 32 -17.20 -5.87 5.63
CA LYS A 32 -16.60 -4.69 6.26
C LYS A 32 -15.11 -4.68 5.96
N THR A 33 -14.62 -3.60 5.37
CA THR A 33 -13.19 -3.30 5.37
C THR A 33 -12.80 -3.04 6.82
N THR A 34 -12.08 -3.98 7.43
CA THR A 34 -11.61 -3.85 8.81
C THR A 34 -10.64 -2.68 8.91
N ASP A 35 -10.91 -1.77 9.84
CA ASP A 35 -9.90 -0.82 10.29
C ASP A 35 -8.82 -1.63 11.03
N VAL A 36 -7.55 -1.37 10.69
CA VAL A 36 -6.34 -1.76 11.45
C VAL A 36 -5.70 -3.13 11.12
N ASN A 37 -4.42 -3.02 10.73
CA ASN A 37 -3.25 -3.86 11.08
C ASN A 37 -3.50 -5.03 12.04
N LEU A 38 -4.17 -6.09 11.59
CA LEU A 38 -4.11 -7.38 12.25
C LEU A 38 -2.92 -8.16 11.66
N PRO A 39 -2.10 -8.85 12.48
CA PRO A 39 -1.06 -9.75 11.98
C PRO A 39 -1.64 -10.91 11.17
N THR A 40 -2.95 -11.14 11.30
CA THR A 40 -3.75 -12.00 10.43
C THR A 40 -4.32 -11.13 9.32
N VAL A 41 -3.77 -11.26 8.12
CA VAL A 41 -4.39 -10.75 6.89
C VAL A 41 -5.85 -11.19 6.91
N ALA A 42 -6.79 -10.25 6.91
CA ALA A 42 -8.21 -10.57 6.75
C ALA A 42 -8.33 -11.45 5.49
N THR A 43 -9.02 -12.57 5.58
CA THR A 43 -9.03 -13.58 4.51
C THR A 43 -9.56 -12.97 3.20
N GLU A 44 -8.67 -12.41 2.38
CA GLU A 44 -8.98 -11.88 1.05
C GLU A 44 -9.27 -13.01 0.05
N GLU A 45 -9.38 -14.28 0.50
CA GLU A 45 -9.56 -15.48 -0.34
C GLU A 45 -10.75 -15.41 -1.29
N HIS A 46 -11.67 -14.46 -1.13
CA HIS A 46 -12.92 -14.38 -1.88
C HIS A 46 -13.13 -13.05 -2.61
N VAL A 47 -12.14 -12.15 -2.60
CA VAL A 47 -12.24 -10.88 -3.33
C VAL A 47 -11.47 -10.97 -4.64
N GLU A 48 -12.19 -10.92 -5.76
CA GLU A 48 -11.57 -10.91 -7.06
C GLU A 48 -10.77 -9.63 -7.29
N MET A 49 -9.59 -9.81 -7.88
CA MET A 49 -8.69 -8.75 -8.27
C MET A 49 -9.15 -8.12 -9.59
N THR A 50 -10.25 -7.36 -9.56
CA THR A 50 -10.84 -6.70 -10.74
C THR A 50 -9.86 -5.71 -11.39
N PRO A 51 -10.02 -5.37 -12.68
CA PRO A 51 -9.22 -4.31 -13.31
C PRO A 51 -9.30 -2.97 -12.57
N ALA A 52 -10.47 -2.61 -12.05
CA ALA A 52 -10.69 -1.39 -11.27
C ALA A 52 -9.93 -1.42 -9.94
N ARG A 53 -10.02 -2.53 -9.20
CA ARG A 53 -9.27 -2.75 -7.96
C ARG A 53 -7.77 -2.65 -8.18
N ARG A 54 -7.24 -3.30 -9.23
CA ARG A 54 -5.81 -3.22 -9.59
C ARG A 54 -5.37 -1.80 -9.92
N ALA A 55 -6.17 -1.05 -10.66
CA ALA A 55 -5.88 0.33 -10.98
C ALA A 55 -5.86 1.19 -9.71
N ALA A 56 -6.87 1.07 -8.85
CA ALA A 56 -6.96 1.80 -7.59
C ALA A 56 -5.81 1.46 -6.63
N LEU A 57 -5.42 0.18 -6.50
CA LEU A 57 -4.27 -0.24 -5.69
C LEU A 57 -2.95 0.32 -6.23
N ARG A 58 -2.75 0.34 -7.55
CA ARG A 58 -1.55 0.94 -8.17
C ARG A 58 -1.50 2.44 -7.93
N THR A 59 -2.63 3.13 -8.10
CA THR A 59 -2.72 4.57 -7.80
C THR A 59 -2.42 4.82 -6.33
N LEU A 60 -3.06 4.09 -5.40
CA LEU A 60 -2.82 4.21 -3.97
C LEU A 60 -1.33 4.06 -3.63
N LYS A 61 -0.68 3.00 -4.15
CA LYS A 61 0.75 2.75 -3.93
C LYS A 61 1.61 3.87 -4.49
N GLY A 62 1.44 4.21 -5.77
CA GLY A 62 2.27 5.20 -6.45
C GLY A 62 2.13 6.59 -5.85
N THR A 63 0.90 7.02 -5.60
CA THR A 63 0.61 8.34 -5.02
C THR A 63 1.12 8.45 -3.59
N THR A 64 1.03 7.39 -2.78
CA THR A 64 1.59 7.39 -1.42
C THR A 64 3.11 7.54 -1.44
N HIS A 65 3.81 6.79 -2.30
CA HIS A 65 5.27 6.93 -2.45
C HIS A 65 5.64 8.34 -2.93
N GLN A 66 4.91 8.88 -3.90
CA GLN A 66 5.16 10.23 -4.41
C GLN A 66 4.91 11.30 -3.34
N LEU A 67 3.87 11.15 -2.53
CA LEU A 67 3.57 12.07 -1.44
C LEU A 67 4.69 12.06 -0.38
N LEU A 68 5.13 10.87 0.02
CA LEU A 68 6.27 10.73 0.93
C LEU A 68 7.54 11.35 0.32
N ALA A 69 7.87 11.05 -0.93
CA ALA A 69 9.03 11.65 -1.59
C ALA A 69 8.93 13.18 -1.71
N THR A 70 7.72 13.72 -1.88
CA THR A 70 7.47 15.18 -1.98
C THR A 70 7.65 15.89 -0.64
N LEU A 71 7.28 15.23 0.47
CA LEU A 71 7.27 15.83 1.80
C LEU A 71 8.50 15.47 2.65
N MET A 72 9.17 14.36 2.36
CA MET A 72 10.31 13.89 3.14
C MET A 72 11.61 14.62 2.75
N PRO A 73 12.35 15.13 3.75
CA PRO A 73 13.74 15.52 3.60
C PRO A 73 14.62 14.40 3.01
N VAL A 74 15.63 14.77 2.23
CA VAL A 74 16.51 13.81 1.50
C VAL A 74 17.23 12.85 2.44
N ASP A 75 17.62 13.30 3.63
CA ASP A 75 18.28 12.49 4.66
C ASP A 75 17.36 11.39 5.22
N LEU A 76 16.06 11.63 5.30
CA LEU A 76 15.07 10.61 5.67
C LEU A 76 14.89 9.57 4.55
N GLN A 77 14.89 10.00 3.29
CA GLN A 77 14.82 9.07 2.14
C GLN A 77 16.00 8.10 2.10
N ILE A 78 17.21 8.55 2.46
CA ILE A 78 18.41 7.70 2.55
C ILE A 78 18.27 6.65 3.66
N ARG A 79 17.70 7.02 4.81
CA ARG A 79 17.45 6.08 5.93
C ARG A 79 16.40 5.03 5.59
N ASP A 80 15.37 5.40 4.85
CA ASP A 80 14.35 4.46 4.36
C ASP A 80 14.96 3.45 3.39
N LEU A 81 15.83 3.91 2.47
CA LEU A 81 16.54 3.03 1.54
C LEU A 81 17.41 2.01 2.28
N HIS A 82 18.15 2.47 3.29
CA HIS A 82 18.98 1.59 4.13
C HIS A 82 18.12 0.56 4.88
N SER A 83 16.98 0.97 5.43
CA SER A 83 16.06 0.08 6.13
C SER A 83 15.45 -0.98 5.20
N SER A 84 15.09 -0.59 3.97
CA SER A 84 14.58 -1.50 2.93
C SER A 84 15.63 -2.55 2.51
N TYR A 85 16.90 -2.14 2.38
CA TYR A 85 18.01 -3.07 2.15
C TYR A 85 18.11 -4.11 3.29
N LEU A 86 18.07 -3.67 4.55
CA LEU A 86 18.15 -4.57 5.70
C LEU A 86 16.96 -5.54 5.76
N GLN A 87 15.75 -5.09 5.43
CA GLN A 87 14.58 -5.98 5.32
C GLN A 87 14.79 -7.05 4.23
N THR A 88 15.34 -6.66 3.08
CA THR A 88 15.63 -7.60 1.98
C THR A 88 16.66 -8.65 2.40
N VAL A 89 17.74 -8.23 3.07
CA VAL A 89 18.76 -9.16 3.60
C VAL A 89 18.15 -10.10 4.64
N ALA A 90 17.30 -9.60 5.54
CA ALA A 90 16.65 -10.42 6.55
C ALA A 90 15.76 -11.50 5.92
N LEU A 91 14.99 -11.15 4.87
CA LEU A 91 14.18 -12.12 4.13
C LEU A 91 15.04 -13.19 3.44
N ASP A 92 16.14 -12.80 2.79
CA ASP A 92 17.06 -13.73 2.11
C ASP A 92 17.74 -14.71 3.10
N VAL A 93 18.07 -14.25 4.31
CA VAL A 93 18.59 -15.13 5.37
C VAL A 93 17.54 -16.16 5.79
N VAL A 94 16.30 -15.73 6.01
CA VAL A 94 15.21 -16.61 6.44
C VAL A 94 14.88 -17.65 5.36
N THR A 95 14.81 -17.25 4.09
CA THR A 95 14.50 -18.18 2.98
C THR A 95 15.62 -19.20 2.74
N ARG A 96 16.89 -18.79 2.84
CA ARG A 96 18.04 -19.70 2.74
C ARG A 96 18.13 -20.67 3.92
N ALA A 97 17.78 -20.23 5.13
CA ALA A 97 17.75 -21.10 6.30
C ALA A 97 16.62 -22.15 6.21
N GLY A 98 15.45 -21.76 5.68
CA GLY A 98 14.30 -22.65 5.51
C GLY A 98 14.39 -23.62 4.33
N SER A 99 15.37 -23.47 3.44
CA SER A 99 15.60 -24.36 2.28
C SER A 99 16.62 -25.48 2.55
N GLN A 100 17.12 -25.59 3.79
CA GLN A 100 18.02 -26.67 4.24
C GLN A 100 17.33 -27.77 5.07
N THR A 101 16.00 -27.74 5.18
CA THR A 101 15.16 -28.78 5.82
C THR A 101 14.28 -29.45 4.79
#